data_AF-A0AA39NTN1-F1
#
_entry.id   AF-A0AA39NTN1-F1
#
_cell.length_a   1.000
_cell.length_b   1.000
_cell.length_c   1.000
_cell.angle_alpha   90.00
_cell.angle_beta   90.00
_cell.angle_gamma   90.00
#
_symmetry.space_group_name_H-M   'P 1'
#
loop_
_entity.id
_entity.type
_entity.pdbx_description
1 polymer ?
#
loop_
_entity_poly.entity_id
_entity_poly.type
_entity_poly.pdbx_seq_one_letter_code
_entity_poly.pdbx_strand_id
1 'polypeptide(L)'
;CEARGVPFPELNDVLSFQSEAIRSDADVAEAIQVIAAASAQLLATARAPIATLSVVAYQWDVPACLGAANNVNVAEILCDPGPKGTHIDDIAKRNGMNAGQIGRVLRLLASHHIFREVSPDVFVNNCVSSLLDSKKPVEELEKNSLR
;
A
#
# COMPACT_ATOMS: atom_id res chain seq x y z
N CYS A 1 -21.22 1.48 -11.55
CA CYS A 1 -21.04 0.07 -11.12
C CYS A 1 -22.35 -0.72 -11.11
N GLU A 2 -23.42 -0.22 -10.47
CA GLU A 2 -24.71 -0.94 -10.36
C GLU A 2 -25.30 -1.41 -11.70
N ALA A 3 -25.23 -0.59 -12.75
CA ALA A 3 -25.66 -0.96 -14.11
C ALA A 3 -24.92 -2.17 -14.72
N ARG A 4 -23.73 -2.49 -14.21
CA ARG A 4 -22.93 -3.67 -14.61
C ARG A 4 -23.09 -4.84 -13.64
N GLY A 5 -23.84 -4.68 -12.55
CA GLY A 5 -24.06 -5.73 -11.53
C GLY A 5 -22.80 -6.14 -10.77
N VAL A 6 -21.74 -5.33 -10.79
CA VAL A 6 -20.48 -5.62 -10.10
C VAL A 6 -20.18 -4.55 -9.03
N PRO A 7 -19.63 -4.93 -7.86
CA PRO A 7 -19.19 -3.96 -6.86
C PRO A 7 -17.95 -3.20 -7.36
N PHE A 8 -17.68 -2.03 -6.77
CA PHE A 8 -16.41 -1.33 -6.97
C PHE A 8 -15.35 -1.92 -6.04
N PRO A 9 -14.09 -2.12 -6.48
CA PRO A 9 -13.04 -2.70 -5.65
C PRO A 9 -12.71 -1.85 -4.45
N GLU A 10 -12.64 -2.46 -3.26
CA GLU A 10 -12.18 -1.77 -2.06
C GLU A 10 -10.65 -1.71 -2.00
N LEU A 11 -10.12 -0.72 -1.28
CA LEU A 11 -8.68 -0.56 -1.08
C LEU A 11 -8.03 -1.79 -0.43
N ASN A 12 -8.75 -2.48 0.44
CA ASN A 12 -8.23 -3.59 1.23
C ASN A 12 -8.59 -4.96 0.65
N ASP A 13 -9.21 -5.00 -0.53
CA ASP A 13 -9.51 -6.25 -1.22
C ASP A 13 -8.24 -6.86 -1.82
N VAL A 14 -8.30 -8.18 -2.04
CA VAL A 14 -7.25 -8.88 -2.78
C VAL A 14 -7.23 -8.37 -4.22
N LEU A 15 -6.08 -7.88 -4.65
CA LEU A 15 -5.89 -7.40 -6.01
C LEU A 15 -6.06 -8.54 -7.02
N SER A 16 -6.97 -8.36 -7.98
CA SER A 16 -7.12 -9.26 -9.11
C SER A 16 -7.46 -8.49 -10.39
N PHE A 17 -7.16 -9.06 -11.55
CA PHE A 17 -7.57 -8.47 -12.81
C PHE A 17 -9.10 -8.30 -12.91
N GLN A 18 -9.85 -9.26 -12.37
CA GLN A 18 -11.31 -9.25 -12.42
C GLN A 18 -11.92 -8.17 -11.54
N SER A 19 -11.37 -7.96 -10.33
CA SER A 19 -11.83 -6.88 -9.46
C SER A 19 -11.59 -5.52 -10.11
N GLU A 20 -10.39 -5.29 -10.66
CA GLU A 20 -10.02 -3.98 -11.22
C GLU A 20 -10.71 -3.64 -12.56
N ALA A 21 -11.28 -4.63 -13.27
CA ALA A 21 -11.81 -4.47 -14.62
C ALA A 21 -12.89 -3.37 -14.74
N ILE A 22 -13.70 -3.16 -13.70
CA ILE A 22 -14.77 -2.15 -13.72
C ILE A 22 -14.22 -0.71 -13.85
N ARG A 23 -12.95 -0.48 -13.48
CA ARG A 23 -12.30 0.83 -13.62
C ARG A 23 -12.07 1.24 -15.08
N SER A 24 -12.13 0.30 -16.03
CA SER A 24 -12.00 0.57 -17.47
C SER A 24 -13.33 0.84 -18.18
N ASP A 25 -14.48 0.67 -17.50
CA ASP A 25 -15.78 1.11 -18.02
C ASP A 25 -15.80 2.65 -18.12
N ALA A 26 -16.28 3.19 -19.24
CA ALA A 26 -16.14 4.61 -19.55
C ALA A 26 -16.80 5.52 -18.50
N ASP A 27 -18.03 5.21 -18.09
CA ASP A 27 -18.79 5.99 -17.10
C ASP A 27 -18.12 5.91 -15.72
N VAL A 28 -17.58 4.74 -15.37
CA VAL A 28 -16.84 4.55 -14.11
C VAL A 28 -15.52 5.30 -14.12
N ALA A 29 -14.77 5.25 -15.21
CA ALA A 29 -13.51 5.97 -15.37
C ALA A 29 -13.70 7.48 -15.25
N GLU A 30 -14.73 8.03 -15.90
CA GLU A 30 -15.09 9.45 -15.76
C GLU A 30 -15.44 9.80 -14.31
N ALA A 31 -16.28 8.99 -13.65
CA ALA A 31 -16.64 9.19 -12.25
C ALA A 31 -15.42 9.15 -11.31
N ILE A 32 -14.46 8.25 -11.55
CA ILE A 32 -13.20 8.17 -10.79
C ILE A 32 -12.42 9.49 -10.92
N GLN A 33 -12.30 10.05 -12.13
CA GLN A 33 -11.58 11.31 -12.36
C GLN A 33 -12.25 12.47 -11.61
N VAL A 34 -13.58 12.55 -11.67
CA VAL A 34 -14.35 13.57 -10.94
C VAL A 34 -14.14 13.45 -9.44
N ILE A 35 -14.22 12.24 -8.88
CA ILE A 35 -14.02 11.98 -7.45
C ILE A 35 -12.59 12.36 -7.02
N ALA A 36 -11.58 11.98 -7.81
CA ALA A 36 -10.19 12.28 -7.54
C ALA A 36 -9.93 13.81 -7.55
N ALA A 37 -10.42 14.50 -8.57
CA ALA A 37 -10.29 15.96 -8.69
C ALA A 37 -11.01 16.70 -7.55
N ALA A 38 -12.24 16.28 -7.23
CA ALA A 38 -13.00 16.88 -6.13
C ALA A 38 -12.31 16.67 -4.77
N SER A 39 -11.77 15.47 -4.52
CA SER A 39 -11.04 15.15 -3.29
C SER A 39 -9.77 15.99 -3.16
N ALA A 40 -9.02 16.17 -4.25
CA ALA A 40 -7.85 17.04 -4.30
C ALA A 40 -8.22 18.51 -4.00
N GLN A 41 -9.30 19.02 -4.60
CA GLN A 41 -9.79 20.37 -4.37
C GLN A 41 -10.24 20.59 -2.92
N LEU A 42 -10.98 19.62 -2.35
CA LEU A 42 -11.40 19.66 -0.95
C LEU A 42 -10.19 19.74 -0.01
N LEU A 43 -9.18 18.90 -0.24
CA LEU A 43 -7.97 18.90 0.54
C LEU A 43 -7.21 20.22 0.44
N ALA A 44 -7.09 20.78 -0.77
CA ALA A 44 -6.42 22.06 -1.01
C ALA A 44 -7.17 23.24 -0.36
N THR A 45 -8.50 23.18 -0.29
CA THR A 45 -9.35 24.24 0.28
C THR A 45 -9.35 24.19 1.81
N ALA A 46 -9.43 22.99 2.40
CA ALA A 46 -9.54 22.82 3.85
C ALA A 46 -8.20 22.92 4.58
N ARG A 47 -7.09 22.53 3.92
CA ARG A 47 -5.76 22.50 4.56
C ARG A 47 -5.18 23.91 4.63
N ALA A 48 -4.65 24.27 5.81
CA ALA A 48 -3.94 25.53 5.99
C ALA A 48 -2.75 25.65 5.01
N PRO A 49 -2.50 26.82 4.39
CA PRO A 49 -1.46 26.97 3.37
C PRO A 49 -0.07 26.51 3.81
N ILE A 50 0.33 26.78 5.06
CA ILE A 50 1.63 26.35 5.59
C ILE A 50 1.74 24.83 5.67
N ALA A 51 0.67 24.15 6.08
CA ALA A 51 0.65 22.69 6.14
C ALA A 51 0.71 22.07 4.74
N THR A 52 0.09 22.70 3.74
CA THR A 52 0.22 22.29 2.33
C THR A 52 1.67 22.35 1.86
N LEU A 53 2.37 23.46 2.11
CA LEU A 53 3.79 23.59 1.77
C LEU A 53 4.65 22.56 2.50
N SER A 54 4.40 22.31 3.78
CA SER A 54 5.14 21.30 4.55
C SER A 54 4.97 19.90 3.96
N VAL A 55 3.74 19.49 3.61
CA VAL A 55 3.50 18.19 2.96
C VAL A 55 4.32 18.07 1.68
N VAL A 56 4.26 19.08 0.81
CA VAL A 56 5.02 19.08 -0.45
C VAL A 56 6.53 19.03 -0.21
N ALA A 57 7.04 19.79 0.78
CA ALA A 57 8.46 19.82 1.10
C ALA A 57 8.99 18.48 1.63
N TYR A 58 8.15 17.68 2.29
CA TYR A 58 8.53 16.39 2.87
C TYR A 58 8.12 15.16 2.06
N GLN A 59 7.48 15.32 0.90
CA GLN A 59 7.00 14.22 0.05
C GLN A 59 8.04 13.16 -0.37
N TRP A 60 9.32 13.42 -0.16
CA TRP A 60 10.40 12.48 -0.45
C TRP A 60 10.44 11.27 0.50
N ASP A 61 9.84 11.37 1.67
CA ASP A 61 9.84 10.31 2.69
C ASP A 61 9.07 9.05 2.25
N VAL A 62 7.92 9.23 1.61
CA VAL A 62 7.08 8.14 1.07
C VAL A 62 7.81 7.30 0.03
N PRO A 63 8.35 7.85 -1.09
CA PRO A 63 9.05 7.03 -2.07
C PRO A 63 10.33 6.40 -1.50
N ALA A 64 11.02 7.05 -0.56
CA ALA A 64 12.18 6.45 0.11
C ALA A 64 11.76 5.23 0.96
N CYS A 65 10.68 5.35 1.73
CA CYS A 65 10.14 4.24 2.51
C CYS A 65 9.59 3.12 1.63
N LEU A 66 8.95 3.46 0.49
CA LEU A 66 8.46 2.49 -0.48
C LEU A 66 9.62 1.65 -1.05
N GLY A 67 10.70 2.31 -1.46
CA GLY A 67 11.92 1.64 -1.92
C GLY A 67 12.54 0.77 -0.82
N ALA A 68 12.59 1.24 0.42
CA ALA A 68 13.09 0.47 1.55
C ALA A 68 12.27 -0.80 1.80
N ALA A 69 10.94 -0.71 1.83
CA ALA A 69 10.05 -1.85 2.03
C ALA A 69 10.12 -2.86 0.86
N ASN A 70 10.28 -2.37 -0.37
CA ASN A 70 10.44 -3.21 -1.56
C ASN A 70 11.79 -3.95 -1.56
N ASN A 71 12.89 -3.28 -1.21
CA ASN A 71 14.23 -3.88 -1.21
C ASN A 71 14.39 -5.02 -0.20
N VAL A 72 13.53 -5.07 0.82
CA VAL A 72 13.51 -6.10 1.86
C VAL A 72 12.28 -7.02 1.75
N ASN A 73 11.68 -7.07 0.56
CA ASN A 73 10.60 -8.01 0.17
C ASN A 73 9.42 -8.08 1.14
N VAL A 74 9.02 -6.94 1.71
CA VAL A 74 7.93 -6.92 2.70
C VAL A 74 6.61 -7.39 2.08
N ALA A 75 6.31 -7.01 0.84
CA ALA A 75 5.07 -7.39 0.19
C ALA A 75 4.95 -8.91 0.03
N GLU A 76 6.03 -9.59 -0.35
CA GLU A 76 6.08 -11.05 -0.44
C GLU A 76 5.93 -11.72 0.93
N ILE A 77 6.62 -11.20 1.96
CA ILE A 77 6.49 -11.71 3.34
C ILE A 77 5.04 -11.63 3.83
N LEU A 78 4.32 -10.58 3.45
CA LEU A 78 2.92 -10.36 3.82
C LEU A 78 1.91 -11.13 2.96
N CYS A 79 2.35 -11.90 1.96
CA CYS A 79 1.46 -12.68 1.10
C CYS A 79 0.97 -13.97 1.80
N ASP A 80 1.86 -14.68 2.51
CA ASP A 80 1.56 -15.97 3.18
C ASP A 80 0.45 -15.95 4.26
N PRO A 81 0.39 -14.97 5.18
CA PRO A 81 -0.51 -15.01 6.34
C PRO A 81 -1.95 -14.61 6.02
N GLY A 82 -2.22 -14.07 4.83
CA GLY A 82 -3.53 -13.58 4.43
C GLY A 82 -4.06 -12.47 5.35
N PRO A 83 -5.37 -12.41 5.62
CA PRO A 83 -6.02 -11.26 6.27
C PRO A 83 -5.66 -11.06 7.74
N LYS A 84 -4.98 -12.01 8.39
CA LYS A 84 -4.55 -11.89 9.79
C LYS A 84 -3.33 -10.98 9.95
N GLY A 85 -2.55 -10.81 8.87
CA GLY A 85 -1.32 -10.03 8.89
C GLY A 85 -0.16 -10.70 9.62
N THR A 86 0.95 -9.99 9.64
CA THR A 86 2.21 -10.44 10.24
C THR A 86 2.68 -9.42 11.26
N HIS A 87 3.07 -9.88 12.44
CA HIS A 87 3.68 -9.02 13.44
C HIS A 87 5.08 -8.55 12.98
N ILE A 88 5.45 -7.33 13.33
CA ILE A 88 6.69 -6.70 12.86
C ILE A 88 7.94 -7.49 13.21
N ASP A 89 7.93 -8.18 14.35
CA ASP A 89 9.04 -9.05 14.77
C ASP A 89 9.22 -10.23 13.82
N ASP A 90 8.15 -10.77 13.26
CA ASP A 90 8.22 -11.89 12.33
C ASP A 90 8.61 -11.43 10.93
N ILE A 91 8.18 -10.23 10.53
CA ILE A 91 8.66 -9.57 9.30
C ILE A 91 10.18 -9.34 9.41
N ALA A 92 10.62 -8.77 10.53
CA ALA A 92 12.03 -8.48 10.83
C ALA A 92 12.90 -9.75 10.85
N LYS A 93 12.41 -10.86 11.40
CA LYS A 93 13.12 -12.15 11.38
C LYS A 93 13.35 -12.66 9.95
N ARG A 94 12.37 -12.51 9.06
CA ARG A 94 12.45 -13.01 7.68
C ARG A 94 13.38 -12.16 6.81
N ASN A 95 13.30 -10.83 6.92
CA ASN A 95 14.12 -9.94 6.09
C ASN A 95 15.42 -9.46 6.74
N GLY A 96 15.71 -9.87 7.99
CA GLY A 96 16.92 -9.51 8.71
C GLY A 96 17.00 -8.05 9.17
N MET A 97 15.88 -7.30 9.13
CA MET A 97 15.83 -5.89 9.53
C MET A 97 15.61 -5.71 11.03
N ASN A 98 15.86 -4.49 11.53
CA ASN A 98 15.42 -4.12 12.87
C ASN A 98 13.90 -3.87 12.88
N ALA A 99 13.17 -4.57 13.76
CA ALA A 99 11.72 -4.47 13.90
C ALA A 99 11.21 -3.04 14.11
N GLY A 100 11.88 -2.25 14.95
CA GLY A 100 11.51 -0.85 15.19
C GLY A 100 11.69 0.04 13.96
N GLN A 101 12.77 -0.18 13.19
CA GLN A 101 13.03 0.57 11.96
C GLN A 101 12.02 0.22 10.87
N ILE A 102 11.81 -1.07 10.57
CA ILE A 102 10.85 -1.46 9.55
C ILE A 102 9.41 -1.13 9.96
N GLY A 103 9.08 -1.20 11.25
CA GLY A 103 7.77 -0.78 11.75
C GLY A 103 7.51 0.70 11.52
N ARG A 104 8.52 1.57 11.64
CA ARG A 104 8.36 3.01 11.33
C ARG A 104 8.12 3.24 9.84
N VAL A 105 8.84 2.52 8.99
CA VAL A 105 8.65 2.55 7.52
C VAL A 105 7.22 2.12 7.17
N LEU A 106 6.75 0.99 7.69
CA LEU A 106 5.43 0.46 7.37
C LEU A 106 4.29 1.31 7.92
N ARG A 107 4.44 1.94 9.09
CA ARG A 107 3.42 2.89 9.59
C ARG A 107 3.29 4.14 8.72
N LEU A 108 4.40 4.68 8.22
CA LEU A 108 4.34 5.78 7.24
C LEU A 108 3.61 5.33 5.97
N LEU A 109 3.98 4.17 5.42
CA LEU A 109 3.32 3.68 4.21
C LEU A 109 1.85 3.32 4.43
N ALA A 110 1.47 2.89 5.64
CA ALA A 110 0.08 2.65 6.02
C ALA A 110 -0.73 3.96 6.11
N SER A 111 -0.15 5.05 6.65
CA SER A 111 -0.81 6.37 6.62
C SER A 111 -0.96 6.94 5.21
N HIS A 112 -0.20 6.42 4.25
CA HIS A 112 -0.29 6.73 2.82
C HIS A 112 -1.07 5.68 2.01
N HIS A 113 -1.79 4.77 2.67
CA HIS A 113 -2.66 3.77 2.03
C HIS A 113 -1.93 2.77 1.11
N ILE A 114 -0.63 2.52 1.33
CA ILE A 114 0.14 1.55 0.55
C ILE A 114 0.15 0.19 1.25
N PHE A 115 0.25 0.13 2.57
CA PHE A 115 0.03 -1.08 3.38
C PHE A 115 -1.11 -0.81 4.37
N ARG A 116 -1.45 -1.79 5.22
CA ARG A 116 -2.42 -1.60 6.31
C ARG A 116 -1.91 -2.19 7.62
N GLU A 117 -1.94 -1.39 8.67
CA GLU A 117 -1.76 -1.86 10.05
C GLU A 117 -3.14 -2.24 10.61
N VAL A 118 -3.35 -3.53 10.91
CA VAL A 118 -4.66 -4.06 11.38
C VAL A 118 -4.79 -4.04 12.90
N SER A 119 -3.67 -4.08 13.58
CA SER A 119 -3.50 -3.88 15.03
C SER A 119 -2.06 -3.41 15.27
N PRO A 120 -1.71 -2.89 16.47
CA PRO A 120 -0.34 -2.43 16.74
C PRO A 120 0.69 -3.46 16.29
N ASP A 121 1.62 -3.01 15.44
CA ASP A 121 2.72 -3.81 14.91
C ASP A 121 2.33 -5.00 14.02
N VAL A 122 1.07 -5.12 13.59
CA VAL A 122 0.60 -6.18 12.68
C VAL A 122 0.17 -5.58 11.35
N PHE A 123 0.84 -6.00 10.28
CA PHE A 123 0.64 -5.44 8.94
C PHE A 123 0.10 -6.47 7.95
N VAL A 124 -0.71 -6.00 6.99
CA VAL A 124 -1.20 -6.76 5.83
C VAL A 124 -0.96 -5.97 4.55
N ASN A 125 -0.88 -6.68 3.43
CA ASN A 125 -1.01 -6.06 2.12
C ASN A 125 -2.45 -5.58 1.91
N ASN A 126 -2.58 -4.44 1.22
CA ASN A 126 -3.79 -3.99 0.57
C ASN A 126 -3.60 -4.03 -0.97
N CYS A 127 -4.61 -3.63 -1.74
CA CYS A 127 -4.55 -3.74 -3.20
C CYS A 127 -3.39 -2.95 -3.84
N VAL A 128 -2.91 -1.88 -3.21
CA VAL A 128 -1.76 -1.08 -3.66
C VAL A 128 -0.44 -1.81 -3.39
N SER A 129 -0.15 -2.20 -2.14
CA SER A 129 1.07 -2.98 -1.82
C SER A 129 1.14 -4.31 -2.55
N SER A 130 0.00 -4.94 -2.90
CA SER A 130 -0.01 -6.17 -3.69
C SER A 130 0.61 -6.02 -5.08
N LEU A 131 0.77 -4.78 -5.60
CA LEU A 131 1.51 -4.55 -6.83
C LEU A 131 3.04 -4.65 -6.69
N LEU A 132 3.54 -4.61 -5.44
CA LEU A 132 4.96 -4.81 -5.15
C LEU A 132 5.33 -6.30 -5.08
N ASP A 133 4.36 -7.17 -4.81
CA ASP A 133 4.54 -8.61 -4.73
C ASP A 133 4.89 -9.20 -6.10
N SER A 134 6.13 -9.70 -6.22
CA SER A 134 6.62 -10.37 -7.44
C SER A 134 5.99 -11.73 -7.71
N LYS A 135 5.18 -12.26 -6.77
CA LYS A 135 4.56 -13.60 -6.76
C LYS A 135 5.55 -14.75 -6.73
N LYS A 136 6.80 -14.45 -6.37
CA LYS A 136 7.82 -15.47 -6.13
C LYS A 136 7.76 -15.90 -4.68
N PRO A 137 8.00 -17.19 -4.37
CA PRO A 137 8.06 -17.64 -3.00
C PRO A 137 9.19 -16.92 -2.25
N VAL A 138 8.91 -16.52 -1.00
CA VAL A 138 9.84 -15.74 -0.16
C VAL A 138 11.18 -16.46 0.00
N GLU A 139 11.17 -17.78 0.07
CA GLU A 139 12.37 -18.61 0.22
C GLU A 139 13.31 -18.56 -0.99
N GLU A 140 12.80 -18.23 -2.18
CA GLU A 140 13.62 -17.99 -3.37
C GLU A 140 14.26 -16.59 -3.35
N LEU A 141 13.64 -15.64 -2.66
CA LEU A 141 14.15 -14.28 -2.51
C LEU A 141 15.22 -14.19 -1.43
N GLU A 142 15.07 -14.92 -0.33
CA GLU A 142 16.09 -15.05 0.73
C GLU A 142 17.42 -15.58 0.19
N LYS A 143 17.38 -16.51 -0.78
CA LYS A 143 18.59 -17.09 -1.40
C LYS A 143 19.27 -16.16 -2.42
N ASN A 144 18.51 -15.25 -3.00
CA ASN A 144 19.00 -14.27 -3.99
C ASN A 144 19.38 -12.92 -3.37
N SER A 145 19.26 -12.77 -2.04
CA SER A 145 19.66 -11.56 -1.32
C SER A 145 21.18 -11.47 -1.22
N LEU A 146 21.85 -11.32 -2.36
CA LEU A 146 23.18 -10.72 -2.46
C LEU A 146 22.99 -9.21 -2.35
N ARG A 147 22.96 -8.68 -1.12
CA ARG A 147 23.49 -7.36 -0.69
C ARG A 147 22.91 -6.90 0.64
#